data_AF-A0AAV1Z6N4-F1
#
_entry.id   AF-A0AAV1Z6N4-F1
#
_cell.length_a   1.000
_cell.length_b   1.000
_cell.length_c   1.000
_cell.angle_alpha   90.00
_cell.angle_beta   90.00
_cell.angle_gamma   90.00
#
_symmetry.space_group_name_H-M   'P 1'
#
loop_
_entity.id
_entity.type
_entity.pdbx_description
1 polymer ?
#
loop_
_entity_poly.entity_id
_entity_poly.type
_entity_poly.pdbx_seq_one_letter_code
_entity_poly.pdbx_strand_id
1 'polypeptide(L)'
;MKVAPVLLLAALPFANYVILPVIYLFPRKCLSSHFWTLQQKVDFSVIIQKKKLTYYRPVFRNLQARVESIENLILRNQCQNLFYKIGSGTHPSTHEILRIKKLFIEKPYGVFNLSAGHLHNLCRMHGISTLPGKQWRLWKHAGFIREMDLAIQREGWQGMSHHDLRQACFLRGLSPIGLSTEEMIAWLSQWIYVAQNCDSHSLSLLLHCPIFLSYNYSTNWVLIH
;
A
#
# COMPACT_ATOMS: atom_id res chain seq x y z
N MET A 1 -16.92 -8.40 -9.72
CA MET A 1 -17.59 -8.78 -10.97
C MET A 1 -17.50 -7.64 -11.99
N LYS A 2 -16.45 -7.60 -12.82
CA LYS A 2 -16.33 -6.64 -13.94
C LYS A 2 -16.65 -7.25 -15.31
N VAL A 3 -16.75 -8.59 -15.35
CA VAL A 3 -16.82 -9.35 -16.60
C VAL A 3 -18.27 -9.57 -17.06
N ALA A 4 -19.22 -9.63 -16.13
CA ALA A 4 -20.64 -9.86 -16.45
C ALA A 4 -21.26 -8.80 -17.40
N PRO A 5 -21.06 -7.49 -17.21
CA PRO A 5 -21.59 -6.49 -18.15
C PRO A 5 -20.96 -6.61 -19.54
N VAL A 6 -19.67 -6.93 -19.58
CA VAL A 6 -18.90 -7.07 -20.83
C VAL A 6 -19.38 -8.29 -21.62
N LEU A 7 -19.63 -9.42 -20.94
CA LEU A 7 -20.14 -10.65 -21.57
C LEU A 7 -21.59 -10.51 -22.02
N LEU A 8 -22.43 -9.81 -21.26
CA LEU A 8 -23.82 -9.53 -21.65
C LEU A 8 -23.89 -8.65 -22.91
N LEU A 9 -23.02 -7.64 -23.00
CA LEU A 9 -22.95 -6.80 -24.20
C LEU A 9 -22.37 -7.55 -25.41
N ALA A 10 -21.42 -8.47 -25.21
CA ALA A 10 -20.91 -9.34 -26.28
C ALA A 10 -21.98 -10.32 -26.80
N ALA A 11 -22.98 -10.70 -26.00
CA ALA A 11 -24.05 -11.57 -26.48
C ALA A 11 -24.99 -10.90 -27.50
N LEU A 12 -24.98 -9.57 -27.62
CA LEU A 12 -25.80 -8.86 -28.60
C LEU A 12 -25.26 -9.03 -30.03
N PRO A 13 -26.11 -9.29 -31.04
CA PRO A 13 -25.71 -9.32 -32.44
C PRO A 13 -24.98 -8.03 -32.83
N PHE A 14 -23.92 -8.15 -33.63
CA PHE A 14 -23.05 -7.06 -34.10
C PHE A 14 -22.20 -6.34 -33.04
N ALA A 15 -22.59 -6.36 -31.76
CA ALA A 15 -21.81 -5.75 -30.67
C ALA A 15 -20.44 -6.42 -30.48
N ASN A 16 -20.33 -7.71 -30.80
CA ASN A 16 -19.08 -8.47 -30.79
C ASN A 16 -17.96 -7.83 -31.64
N TYR A 17 -18.30 -7.27 -32.81
CA TYR A 17 -17.31 -6.64 -33.69
C TYR A 17 -16.70 -5.37 -33.09
N VAL A 18 -17.33 -4.78 -32.08
CA VAL A 18 -16.83 -3.59 -31.38
C VAL A 18 -16.21 -3.98 -30.04
N ILE A 19 -16.89 -4.85 -29.27
CA ILE A 19 -16.52 -5.17 -27.90
C ILE A 19 -15.26 -6.03 -27.85
N LEU A 20 -15.11 -7.03 -28.72
CA LEU A 20 -13.92 -7.89 -28.69
C LEU A 20 -12.63 -7.12 -28.99
N PRO A 21 -12.57 -6.25 -30.03
CA PRO A 21 -11.43 -5.36 -30.21
C PRO A 21 -11.19 -4.43 -29.01
N VAL A 22 -12.24 -3.86 -28.41
CA VAL A 22 -12.08 -2.99 -27.22
C VAL A 22 -11.52 -3.76 -26.02
N ILE A 23 -11.98 -4.98 -25.76
CA ILE A 23 -11.44 -5.84 -24.68
C ILE A 23 -9.97 -6.16 -24.96
N TYR A 24 -9.64 -6.50 -26.21
CA TYR A 24 -8.27 -6.83 -26.62
C TYR A 24 -7.31 -5.65 -26.48
N LEU A 25 -7.76 -4.44 -26.83
CA LEU A 25 -6.98 -3.21 -26.74
C LEU A 25 -6.91 -2.63 -25.31
N PHE A 26 -7.93 -2.88 -24.46
CA PHE A 26 -8.02 -2.32 -23.10
C PHE A 26 -8.25 -3.38 -21.99
N PRO A 27 -7.44 -4.45 -21.91
CA PRO A 27 -7.66 -5.58 -21.00
C PRO A 27 -7.68 -5.16 -19.51
N ARG A 28 -6.91 -4.15 -19.11
CA ARG A 28 -6.88 -3.64 -17.73
C ARG A 28 -8.22 -3.01 -17.28
N LYS A 29 -8.98 -2.43 -18.20
CA LYS A 29 -10.26 -1.76 -17.90
C LYS A 29 -11.41 -2.76 -17.94
N CYS A 30 -11.37 -3.70 -18.88
CA CYS A 30 -12.48 -4.59 -19.20
C CYS A 30 -12.42 -5.94 -18.48
N LEU A 31 -11.22 -6.46 -18.18
CA LEU A 31 -11.04 -7.81 -17.63
C LEU A 31 -10.66 -7.79 -16.15
N SER A 32 -10.99 -8.86 -15.43
CA SER A 32 -10.40 -9.14 -14.12
C SER A 32 -9.02 -9.73 -14.25
N SER A 33 -8.19 -9.59 -13.21
CA SER A 33 -6.80 -10.09 -13.20
C SER A 33 -6.66 -11.58 -13.53
N HIS A 34 -7.69 -12.40 -13.29
CA HIS A 34 -7.71 -13.80 -13.67
C HIS A 34 -7.50 -14.04 -15.18
N PHE A 35 -8.05 -13.15 -16.03
CA PHE A 35 -7.96 -13.27 -17.50
C PHE A 35 -6.73 -12.57 -18.09
N TRP A 36 -5.88 -11.97 -17.25
CA TRP A 36 -4.65 -11.34 -17.72
C TRP A 36 -3.55 -12.37 -17.88
N THR A 37 -2.75 -12.22 -18.94
CA THR A 37 -1.51 -12.99 -19.11
C THR A 37 -0.53 -12.69 -17.97
N LEU A 38 0.46 -13.57 -17.76
CA LEU A 38 1.47 -13.34 -16.71
C LEU A 38 2.21 -12.00 -16.92
N GLN A 39 2.55 -11.68 -18.17
CA GLN A 39 3.16 -10.40 -18.54
C GLN A 39 2.26 -9.21 -18.20
N GLN A 40 0.98 -9.27 -18.58
CA GLN A 40 0.00 -8.22 -18.26
C GLN A 40 -0.18 -8.03 -16.75
N LYS A 41 -0.17 -9.10 -15.96
CA LYS A 41 -0.25 -9.01 -14.49
C LYS A 41 0.94 -8.25 -13.93
N VAL A 42 2.15 -8.49 -14.43
CA VAL A 42 3.33 -7.72 -14.04
C VAL A 42 3.17 -6.27 -14.47
N ASP A 43 3.00 -5.99 -15.76
CA ASP A 43 2.95 -4.63 -16.31
C ASP A 43 1.87 -3.77 -15.64
N PHE A 44 0.67 -4.33 -15.45
CA PHE A 44 -0.42 -3.57 -14.81
C PHE A 44 -0.17 -3.33 -13.32
N SER A 45 0.50 -4.25 -12.62
CA SER A 45 0.90 -4.04 -11.23
C SER A 45 1.92 -2.91 -11.12
N VAL A 46 2.87 -2.83 -12.06
CA VAL A 46 3.84 -1.74 -12.15
C VAL A 46 3.15 -0.40 -12.38
N ILE A 47 2.21 -0.33 -13.34
CA ILE A 47 1.44 0.89 -13.63
C ILE A 47 0.64 1.35 -12.41
N ILE A 48 -0.01 0.41 -11.71
CA ILE A 48 -0.78 0.71 -10.49
C ILE A 48 0.16 1.21 -9.40
N GLN A 49 1.29 0.55 -9.19
CA GLN A 49 2.28 0.93 -8.18
C GLN A 49 2.88 2.30 -8.47
N LYS A 50 3.27 2.60 -9.72
CA LYS A 50 3.73 3.93 -10.14
C LYS A 50 2.72 5.02 -9.79
N LYS A 51 1.42 4.77 -10.00
CA LYS A 51 0.35 5.70 -9.60
C LYS A 51 0.21 5.84 -8.08
N LYS A 52 0.39 4.77 -7.31
CA LYS A 52 0.38 4.82 -5.83
C LYS A 52 1.55 5.66 -5.30
N LEU A 53 2.73 5.51 -5.90
CA LEU A 53 3.97 6.19 -5.50
C LEU A 53 3.89 7.72 -5.62
N THR A 54 3.11 8.26 -6.55
CA THR A 54 2.92 9.72 -6.65
C THR A 54 2.30 10.34 -5.39
N TYR A 55 1.63 9.54 -4.56
CA TYR A 55 1.02 9.98 -3.30
C TYR A 55 1.92 9.80 -2.07
N TYR A 56 3.12 9.21 -2.22
CA TYR A 56 4.03 9.01 -1.09
C TYR A 56 4.50 10.35 -0.53
N ARG A 57 4.99 11.25 -1.39
CA ARG A 57 5.45 12.59 -0.99
C ARG A 57 4.33 13.43 -0.35
N PRO A 58 3.11 13.50 -0.91
CA PRO A 58 1.97 14.12 -0.23
C PRO A 58 1.68 13.53 1.15
N VAL A 59 1.64 12.20 1.31
CA VAL A 59 1.41 11.56 2.63
C VAL A 59 2.53 11.93 3.60
N PHE A 60 3.79 11.86 3.18
CA PHE A 60 4.92 12.22 4.03
C PHE A 60 4.89 13.69 4.47
N ARG A 61 4.50 14.62 3.58
CA ARG A 61 4.26 16.03 3.95
C ARG A 61 3.13 16.19 4.97
N ASN A 62 2.05 15.43 4.84
CA ASN A 62 0.95 15.46 5.81
C ASN A 62 1.39 14.95 7.20
N LEU A 63 2.29 13.97 7.24
CA LEU A 63 2.91 13.51 8.49
C LEU A 63 3.75 14.64 9.10
N GLN A 64 4.70 15.19 8.34
CA GLN A 64 5.58 16.27 8.80
C GLN A 64 4.82 17.49 9.33
N ALA A 65 3.73 17.90 8.66
CA ALA A 65 2.93 19.06 9.04
C ALA A 65 2.25 18.96 10.41
N ARG A 66 2.16 17.76 11.01
CA ARG A 66 1.50 17.54 12.31
C ARG A 66 2.48 17.23 13.45
N VAL A 67 3.78 17.16 13.18
CA VAL A 67 4.78 16.81 14.20
C VAL A 67 4.77 17.78 15.37
N GLU A 68 4.69 19.09 15.10
CA GLU A 68 4.70 20.10 16.16
C GLU A 68 3.44 20.08 17.04
N SER A 69 2.38 19.40 16.61
CA SER A 69 1.16 19.22 17.43
C SER A 69 1.27 18.11 18.48
N ILE A 70 2.38 17.37 18.53
CA ILE A 70 2.59 16.29 19.49
C ILE A 70 2.99 16.87 20.85
N GLU A 71 2.12 16.78 21.86
CA GLU A 71 2.37 17.34 23.20
C GLU A 71 3.53 16.68 23.94
N ASN A 72 3.64 15.34 23.86
CA ASN A 72 4.72 14.61 24.51
C ASN A 72 6.05 14.86 23.79
N LEU A 73 6.96 15.60 24.43
CA LEU A 73 8.26 15.99 23.87
C LEU A 73 9.14 14.80 23.49
N ILE A 74 9.11 13.71 24.26
CA ILE A 74 9.88 12.50 23.96
C ILE A 74 9.38 11.86 22.66
N LEU A 75 8.07 11.67 22.53
CA LEU A 75 7.45 11.12 21.32
C LEU A 75 7.62 12.06 20.12
N ARG A 76 7.57 13.37 20.34
CA ARG A 76 7.83 14.38 19.30
C ARG A 76 9.24 14.23 18.76
N ASN A 77 10.26 14.22 19.63
CA ASN A 77 11.66 14.08 19.23
C ASN A 77 11.91 12.76 18.51
N GLN A 78 11.35 11.65 19.00
CA GLN A 78 11.43 10.35 18.32
C GLN A 78 10.80 10.39 16.93
N CYS A 79 9.65 11.04 16.79
CA CYS A 79 8.95 11.19 15.50
C CYS A 79 9.73 12.11 14.53
N GLN A 80 10.29 13.22 15.01
CA GLN A 80 11.15 14.11 14.24
C GLN A 80 12.38 13.37 13.71
N ASN A 81 13.08 12.62 14.58
CA ASN A 81 14.24 11.82 14.18
C ASN A 81 13.87 10.78 13.11
N LEU A 82 12.72 10.12 13.26
CA LEU A 82 12.21 9.17 12.29
C LEU A 82 11.95 9.84 10.93
N PHE A 83 11.34 11.03 10.91
CA PHE A 83 11.09 11.76 9.67
C PHE A 83 12.36 12.36 9.07
N TYR A 84 13.33 12.76 9.89
CA TYR A 84 14.65 13.20 9.42
C TYR A 84 15.36 12.09 8.64
N LYS A 85 15.37 10.85 9.16
CA LYS A 85 15.94 9.68 8.45
C LYS A 85 15.31 9.49 7.06
N ILE A 86 13.99 9.58 6.99
CA ILE A 86 13.27 9.45 5.71
C ILE A 86 13.60 10.63 4.79
N GLY A 87 13.68 11.84 5.32
CA GLY A 87 14.07 13.03 4.56
C GLY A 87 15.51 12.98 4.04
N SER A 88 16.42 12.32 4.76
CA SER A 88 17.83 12.15 4.37
C SER A 88 18.09 10.98 3.42
N GLY A 89 17.05 10.21 3.06
CA GLY A 89 17.17 9.08 2.13
C GLY A 89 17.35 7.71 2.80
N THR A 90 17.31 7.63 4.13
CA THR A 90 17.41 6.38 4.89
C THR A 90 16.05 5.90 5.39
N HIS A 91 15.98 4.71 5.99
CA HIS A 91 14.76 4.18 6.62
C HIS A 91 14.97 3.97 8.12
N PRO A 92 13.96 4.25 8.97
CA PRO A 92 13.98 3.86 10.37
C PRO A 92 13.90 2.34 10.54
N SER A 93 14.44 1.83 11.64
CA SER A 93 14.24 0.43 12.01
C SER A 93 12.81 0.17 12.46
N THR A 94 12.37 -1.09 12.40
CA THR A 94 11.02 -1.49 12.85
C THR A 94 10.77 -1.14 14.32
N HIS A 95 11.79 -1.24 15.18
CA HIS A 95 11.69 -0.82 16.59
C HIS A 95 11.46 0.69 16.74
N GLU A 96 12.11 1.51 15.93
CA GLU A 96 11.89 2.96 15.93
C GLU A 96 10.47 3.33 15.47
N ILE A 97 9.94 2.61 14.47
CA ILE A 97 8.55 2.75 14.02
C ILE A 97 7.58 2.41 15.16
N LEU A 98 7.83 1.32 15.90
CA LEU A 98 6.95 0.89 16.99
C LEU A 98 6.98 1.82 18.21
N ARG A 99 8.10 2.52 18.46
CA ARG A 99 8.18 3.52 19.55
C ARG A 99 7.15 4.64 19.40
N ILE A 100 6.83 5.04 18.17
CA ILE A 100 5.85 6.08 17.88
C ILE A 100 4.42 5.55 17.66
N LYS A 101 4.18 4.23 17.86
CA LYS A 101 2.88 3.58 17.65
C LYS A 101 1.72 4.32 18.31
N LYS A 102 1.92 4.86 19.52
CA LYS A 102 0.88 5.58 20.28
C LYS A 102 0.31 6.78 19.50
N LEU A 103 1.12 7.46 18.68
CA LEU A 103 0.69 8.60 17.87
C LEU A 103 -0.31 8.23 16.76
N PHE A 104 -0.39 6.94 16.40
CA PHE A 104 -1.27 6.38 15.37
C PHE A 104 -2.55 5.75 15.93
N ILE A 105 -2.69 5.70 17.26
CA ILE A 105 -3.92 5.27 17.93
C ILE A 105 -4.87 6.45 18.03
N GLU A 106 -4.36 7.60 18.49
CA GLU A 106 -5.13 8.83 18.70
C GLU A 106 -4.55 9.99 17.87
N LYS A 107 -4.68 11.24 18.35
CA LYS A 107 -4.04 12.37 17.70
C LYS A 107 -2.50 12.25 17.75
N PRO A 108 -1.79 12.70 16.71
CA PRO A 108 -2.31 13.33 15.51
C PRO A 108 -2.56 12.37 14.32
N TYR A 109 -2.11 11.11 14.37
CA TYR A 109 -2.06 10.23 13.20
C TYR A 109 -3.08 9.09 13.20
N GLY A 110 -3.95 8.99 14.20
CA GLY A 110 -5.09 8.08 14.23
C GLY A 110 -5.99 8.29 13.02
N VAL A 111 -6.40 7.20 12.36
CA VAL A 111 -7.09 7.26 11.05
C VAL A 111 -8.38 8.09 11.10
N PHE A 112 -9.04 8.14 12.25
CA PHE A 112 -10.26 8.93 12.48
C PHE A 112 -9.99 10.39 12.84
N ASN A 113 -8.74 10.77 13.10
CA ASN A 113 -8.29 12.14 13.43
C ASN A 113 -7.56 12.84 12.28
N LEU A 114 -7.36 12.14 11.15
CA LEU A 114 -6.66 12.67 9.99
C LEU A 114 -7.47 13.76 9.27
N SER A 115 -6.78 14.74 8.69
CA SER A 115 -7.40 15.75 7.83
C SER A 115 -7.96 15.14 6.54
N ALA A 116 -8.92 15.81 5.91
CA ALA A 116 -9.52 15.36 4.66
C ALA A 116 -8.48 15.16 3.53
N GLY A 117 -7.48 16.05 3.45
CA GLY A 117 -6.38 15.95 2.50
C GLY A 117 -5.48 14.75 2.79
N HIS A 118 -5.15 14.50 4.05
CA HIS A 118 -4.36 13.31 4.44
C HIS A 118 -5.12 12.03 4.09
N LEU A 119 -6.41 11.93 4.45
CA LEU A 119 -7.26 10.79 4.09
C LEU A 119 -7.35 10.55 2.58
N HIS A 120 -7.48 11.62 1.78
CA HIS A 120 -7.47 11.50 0.32
C HIS A 120 -6.17 10.86 -0.18
N ASN A 121 -5.03 11.41 0.25
CA ASN A 121 -3.73 10.93 -0.18
C ASN A 121 -3.47 9.49 0.27
N LEU A 122 -3.87 9.15 1.49
CA LEU A 122 -3.74 7.80 2.04
C LEU A 122 -4.61 6.79 1.27
N CYS A 123 -5.86 7.13 0.95
CA CYS A 123 -6.71 6.30 0.09
C CYS A 123 -6.05 6.07 -1.28
N ARG A 124 -5.53 7.12 -1.92
CA ARG A 124 -4.89 7.01 -3.24
C ARG A 124 -3.59 6.20 -3.19
N MET A 125 -2.78 6.37 -2.16
CA MET A 125 -1.57 5.61 -1.90
C MET A 125 -1.85 4.11 -1.77
N HIS A 126 -3.01 3.72 -1.21
CA HIS A 126 -3.43 2.32 -1.10
C HIS A 126 -4.32 1.83 -2.25
N GLY A 127 -4.58 2.67 -3.27
CA GLY A 127 -5.47 2.31 -4.38
C GLY A 127 -6.95 2.19 -4.00
N ILE A 128 -7.36 2.80 -2.89
CA ILE A 128 -8.72 2.78 -2.34
C ILE A 128 -9.54 3.95 -2.90
N SER A 129 -10.86 3.76 -3.00
CA SER A 129 -11.81 4.81 -3.38
C SER A 129 -11.85 5.98 -2.39
N THR A 130 -11.81 7.21 -2.93
CA THR A 130 -11.84 8.46 -2.17
C THR A 130 -13.26 9.00 -1.89
N LEU A 131 -14.30 8.22 -2.22
CA LEU A 131 -15.70 8.52 -1.93
C LEU A 131 -15.96 8.72 -0.41
N PRO A 132 -17.11 9.26 0.03
CA PRO A 132 -17.44 9.39 1.46
C PRO A 132 -17.22 8.10 2.26
N GLY A 133 -16.85 8.18 3.55
CA GLY A 133 -16.49 7.01 4.36
C GLY A 133 -15.04 6.53 4.22
N LYS A 134 -14.10 7.45 3.92
CA LYS A 134 -12.67 7.14 3.70
C LYS A 134 -12.02 6.45 4.90
N GLN A 135 -12.26 6.96 6.12
CA GLN A 135 -11.68 6.43 7.35
C GLN A 135 -12.01 4.95 7.54
N TRP A 136 -13.29 4.59 7.38
CA TRP A 136 -13.73 3.19 7.56
C TRP A 136 -13.18 2.27 6.47
N ARG A 137 -13.11 2.73 5.20
CA ARG A 137 -12.47 1.93 4.14
C ARG A 137 -10.99 1.69 4.40
N LEU A 138 -10.27 2.73 4.85
CA LEU A 138 -8.87 2.63 5.24
C LEU A 138 -8.69 1.67 6.42
N TRP A 139 -9.50 1.82 7.46
CA TRP A 139 -9.48 0.93 8.63
C TRP A 139 -9.74 -0.53 8.24
N LYS A 140 -10.79 -0.80 7.44
CA LYS A 140 -11.10 -2.14 6.94
C LYS A 140 -9.98 -2.72 6.08
N HIS A 141 -9.38 -1.91 5.22
CA HIS A 141 -8.26 -2.32 4.38
C HIS A 141 -7.03 -2.68 5.21
N ALA A 142 -6.67 -1.84 6.19
CA ALA A 142 -5.57 -2.11 7.10
C ALA A 142 -5.79 -3.39 7.92
N GLY A 143 -7.02 -3.60 8.43
CA GLY A 143 -7.38 -4.82 9.13
C GLY A 143 -7.24 -6.05 8.23
N PHE A 144 -7.71 -5.97 6.99
CA PHE A 144 -7.53 -7.04 6.00
C PHE A 144 -6.05 -7.37 5.74
N ILE A 145 -5.20 -6.35 5.53
CA ILE A 145 -3.76 -6.55 5.35
C ILE A 145 -3.15 -7.20 6.60
N ARG A 146 -3.49 -6.73 7.79
CA ARG A 146 -2.98 -7.29 9.06
C ARG A 146 -3.35 -8.76 9.21
N GLU A 147 -4.60 -9.15 8.95
CA GLU A 147 -4.98 -10.56 9.06
C GLU A 147 -4.26 -11.43 8.03
N MET A 148 -4.01 -10.91 6.83
CA MET A 148 -3.13 -11.57 5.86
C MET A 148 -1.69 -11.71 6.39
N ASP A 149 -1.13 -10.65 6.99
CA ASP A 149 0.22 -10.68 7.59
C ASP A 149 0.34 -11.73 8.70
N LEU A 150 -0.69 -11.83 9.56
CA LEU A 150 -0.75 -12.85 10.61
C LEU A 150 -0.89 -14.27 10.05
N ALA A 151 -1.63 -14.45 8.95
CA ALA A 151 -1.70 -15.74 8.26
C ALA A 151 -0.34 -16.14 7.68
N ILE A 152 0.34 -15.23 6.97
CA ILE A 152 1.69 -15.46 6.42
C ILE A 152 2.68 -15.81 7.53
N GLN A 153 2.62 -15.12 8.68
CA GLN A 153 3.48 -15.45 9.82
C GLN A 153 3.25 -16.90 10.32
N ARG A 154 1.99 -17.33 10.42
CA ARG A 154 1.65 -18.68 10.91
C ARG A 154 2.06 -19.78 9.94
N GLU A 155 1.89 -19.54 8.64
CA GLU A 155 2.13 -20.53 7.58
C GLU A 155 3.59 -20.55 7.11
N GLY A 156 4.32 -19.46 7.32
CA GLY A 156 5.69 -19.29 6.83
C GLY A 156 5.76 -18.98 5.33
N TRP A 157 6.99 -18.90 4.82
CA TRP A 157 7.27 -18.51 3.44
C TRP A 157 7.34 -19.72 2.48
N GLN A 158 7.47 -20.94 3.02
CA GLN A 158 7.78 -22.16 2.29
C GLN A 158 6.69 -22.55 1.26
N GLY A 159 5.45 -22.11 1.48
CA GLY A 159 4.33 -22.33 0.56
C GLY A 159 4.06 -21.18 -0.42
N MET A 160 4.75 -20.04 -0.30
CA MET A 160 4.48 -18.88 -1.15
C MET A 160 5.22 -18.98 -2.48
N SER A 161 4.48 -18.91 -3.58
CA SER A 161 5.10 -18.80 -4.90
C SER A 161 5.80 -17.45 -5.07
N HIS A 162 6.77 -17.36 -5.99
CA HIS A 162 7.39 -16.09 -6.34
C HIS A 162 6.36 -15.04 -6.81
N HIS A 163 5.29 -15.47 -7.46
CA HIS A 163 4.20 -14.57 -7.83
C HIS A 163 3.53 -13.97 -6.58
N ASP A 164 3.24 -14.78 -5.56
CA ASP A 164 2.54 -14.34 -4.35
C ASP A 164 3.40 -13.41 -3.52
N LEU A 165 4.71 -13.65 -3.44
CA LEU A 165 5.66 -12.71 -2.83
C LEU A 165 5.64 -11.34 -3.52
N ARG A 166 5.68 -11.31 -4.87
CA ARG A 166 5.58 -10.05 -5.62
C ARG A 166 4.27 -9.32 -5.34
N GLN A 167 3.15 -10.04 -5.31
CA GLN A 167 1.86 -9.42 -5.01
C GLN A 167 1.78 -8.92 -3.57
N ALA A 168 2.38 -9.64 -2.62
CA ALA A 168 2.47 -9.22 -1.23
C ALA A 168 3.26 -7.91 -1.10
N CYS A 169 4.37 -7.75 -1.83
CA CYS A 169 5.14 -6.51 -1.91
C CYS A 169 4.32 -5.37 -2.52
N PHE A 170 3.69 -5.57 -3.69
CA PHE A 170 2.89 -4.53 -4.34
C PHE A 170 1.71 -4.05 -3.48
N LEU A 171 1.03 -4.97 -2.79
CA LEU A 171 -0.06 -4.66 -1.88
C LEU A 171 0.40 -3.68 -0.79
N ARG A 172 1.57 -3.95 -0.21
CA ARG A 172 2.19 -3.18 0.89
C ARG A 172 3.02 -1.99 0.43
N GLY A 173 3.09 -1.73 -0.88
CA GLY A 173 3.68 -0.52 -1.43
C GLY A 173 5.17 -0.61 -1.76
N LEU A 174 5.71 -1.82 -1.91
CA LEU A 174 7.04 -2.04 -2.47
C LEU A 174 6.91 -2.51 -3.93
N SER A 175 7.71 -1.92 -4.83
CA SER A 175 7.98 -2.48 -6.14
C SER A 175 8.96 -3.66 -6.01
N PRO A 176 8.55 -4.91 -6.32
CA PRO A 176 9.43 -6.06 -6.24
C PRO A 176 10.25 -6.28 -7.54
N ILE A 177 10.18 -5.35 -8.49
CA ILE A 177 10.88 -5.49 -9.77
C ILE A 177 12.38 -5.44 -9.53
N GLY A 178 13.08 -6.48 -9.99
CA GLY A 178 14.53 -6.60 -9.82
C GLY A 178 14.97 -7.09 -8.44
N LEU A 179 14.03 -7.42 -7.53
CA LEU A 179 14.36 -8.01 -6.24
C LEU A 179 14.41 -9.54 -6.33
N SER A 180 15.36 -10.12 -5.60
CA SER A 180 15.42 -11.55 -5.35
C SER A 180 14.30 -12.00 -4.39
N THR A 181 14.07 -13.31 -4.32
CA THR A 181 13.14 -13.91 -3.36
C THR A 181 13.51 -13.55 -1.93
N GLU A 182 14.80 -13.61 -1.60
CA GLU A 182 15.36 -13.33 -0.28
C GLU A 182 15.18 -11.87 0.11
N GLU A 183 15.40 -10.94 -0.83
CA GLU A 183 15.20 -9.50 -0.61
C GLU A 183 13.73 -9.16 -0.36
N MET A 184 12.82 -9.78 -1.13
CA MET A 184 11.37 -9.64 -0.91
C MET A 184 10.96 -10.17 0.47
N ILE A 185 11.42 -11.36 0.85
CA ILE A 185 11.14 -11.96 2.15
C ILE A 185 11.71 -11.10 3.28
N ALA A 186 12.94 -10.59 3.14
CA ALA A 186 13.56 -9.72 4.14
C ALA A 186 12.76 -8.44 4.35
N TRP A 187 12.30 -7.79 3.27
CA TRP A 187 11.46 -6.60 3.37
C TRP A 187 10.08 -6.91 3.95
N LEU A 188 9.42 -7.98 3.49
CA LEU A 188 8.12 -8.39 4.00
C LEU A 188 8.20 -8.79 5.48
N SER A 189 9.29 -9.39 5.93
CA SER A 189 9.52 -9.72 7.34
C SER A 189 9.54 -8.47 8.22
N GLN A 190 10.16 -7.38 7.76
CA GLN A 190 10.11 -6.10 8.48
C GLN A 190 8.70 -5.53 8.58
N TRP A 191 7.94 -5.57 7.46
CA TRP A 191 6.54 -5.15 7.45
C TRP A 191 5.69 -5.97 8.42
N ILE A 192 5.79 -7.29 8.32
CA ILE A 192 5.01 -8.24 9.12
C ILE A 192 5.34 -8.07 10.61
N TYR A 193 6.61 -7.84 10.97
CA TYR A 193 6.99 -7.54 12.35
C TYR A 193 6.25 -6.31 12.90
N VAL A 194 6.08 -5.24 12.11
CA VAL A 194 5.28 -4.08 12.52
C VAL A 194 3.79 -4.44 12.61
N ALA A 195 3.27 -5.20 11.65
CA ALA A 195 1.86 -5.59 11.61
C ALA A 195 1.44 -6.45 12.82
N GLN A 196 2.30 -7.38 13.25
CA GLN A 196 2.08 -8.23 14.44
C GLN A 196 1.96 -7.42 15.72
N ASN A 197 2.73 -6.35 15.82
CA ASN A 197 2.73 -5.44 16.97
C ASN A 197 1.63 -4.36 16.86
N CYS A 198 0.82 -4.40 15.81
CA CYS A 198 -0.37 -3.56 15.68
C CYS A 198 -1.63 -4.30 16.13
N ASP A 199 -2.57 -3.54 16.68
CA ASP A 199 -3.92 -3.97 17.04
C ASP A 199 -4.95 -3.19 16.21
N SER A 200 -6.25 -3.41 16.48
CA SER A 200 -7.35 -2.72 15.80
C SER A 200 -7.33 -1.19 15.95
N HIS A 201 -6.70 -0.68 17.01
CA HIS A 201 -6.64 0.75 17.30
C HIS A 201 -5.42 1.41 16.63
N SER A 202 -4.32 0.68 16.46
CA SER A 202 -3.11 1.20 15.82
C SER A 202 -3.01 0.92 14.32
N LEU A 203 -4.10 0.49 13.67
CA LEU A 203 -4.10 0.18 12.22
C LEU A 203 -3.69 1.37 11.34
N SER A 204 -3.81 2.60 11.85
CA SER A 204 -3.28 3.76 11.15
C SER A 204 -1.77 3.66 10.93
N LEU A 205 -1.00 3.09 11.87
CA LEU A 205 0.43 2.89 11.71
C LEU A 205 0.73 2.04 10.46
N LEU A 206 0.00 0.94 10.31
CA LEU A 206 0.14 0.03 9.17
C LEU A 206 -0.18 0.71 7.83
N LEU A 207 -1.15 1.62 7.82
CA LEU A 207 -1.44 2.43 6.63
C LEU A 207 -0.30 3.38 6.24
N HIS A 208 0.53 3.80 7.19
CA HIS A 208 1.66 4.70 6.94
C HIS A 208 3.00 3.96 6.79
N CYS A 209 3.07 2.66 7.11
CA CYS A 209 4.25 1.82 6.90
C CYS A 209 4.87 1.89 5.48
N PRO A 210 4.12 2.07 4.37
CA PRO A 210 4.76 2.23 3.07
C PRO A 210 5.70 3.45 3.00
N ILE A 211 5.42 4.50 3.77
CA ILE A 211 6.32 5.65 3.92
C ILE A 211 7.56 5.27 4.73
N PHE A 212 7.38 4.55 5.82
CA PHE A 212 8.49 4.21 6.72
C PHE A 212 9.44 3.15 6.16
N LEU A 213 8.93 2.22 5.36
CA LEU A 213 9.69 1.06 4.86
C LEU A 213 10.00 1.11 3.37
N SER A 214 9.28 1.92 2.58
CA SER A 214 9.39 1.87 1.12
C SER A 214 9.62 3.23 0.45
N TYR A 215 9.57 4.34 1.19
CA TYR A 215 9.69 5.68 0.60
C TYR A 215 11.02 5.88 -0.13
N ASN A 216 12.12 5.52 0.55
CA ASN A 216 13.46 5.63 -0.03
C ASN A 216 13.95 4.38 -0.77
N TYR A 217 13.09 3.39 -1.02
CA TYR A 217 13.53 2.11 -1.55
C TYR A 217 13.82 2.22 -3.06
N SER A 218 15.02 1.82 -3.50
CA SER A 218 15.52 2.08 -4.87
C SER A 218 14.57 1.63 -5.97
N THR A 219 13.97 0.45 -5.84
CA THR A 219 13.01 -0.09 -6.82
C THR A 219 11.73 0.74 -6.95
N ASN A 220 11.36 1.52 -5.93
CA ASN A 220 10.26 2.48 -6.02
C ASN A 220 10.71 3.77 -6.72
N TRP A 221 11.92 4.27 -6.45
CA TRP A 221 12.47 5.44 -7.14
C TRP A 221 12.59 5.23 -8.65
N VAL A 222 13.05 4.05 -9.06
CA VAL A 222 13.16 3.65 -10.48
C VAL A 222 11.82 3.68 -11.20
N LEU A 223 10.69 3.55 -10.50
CA LEU A 223 9.37 3.64 -11.14
C LEU A 223 8.90 5.08 -11.39
N ILE A 224 9.38 6.05 -10.62
CA ILE A 224 8.91 7.43 -10.66
C ILE A 224 9.87 8.38 -11.39
N HIS A 225 11.11 7.96 -11.63
CA HIS A 225 12.11 8.65 -12.45
C HIS A 225 12.36 7.90 -13.75
#